data_AF-A0AA95JH91-F1
#
_entry.id   AF-A0AA95JH91-F1
#
_cell.length_a   1.000
_cell.length_b   1.000
_cell.length_c   1.000
_cell.angle_alpha   90.00
_cell.angle_beta   90.00
_cell.angle_gamma   90.00
#
_symmetry.space_group_name_H-M   'P 1'
#
loop_
_entity.id
_entity.type
_entity.pdbx_description
1 polymer ?
#
loop_
_entity_poly.entity_id
_entity_poly.type
_entity_poly.pdbx_seq_one_letter_code
_entity_poly.pdbx_strand_id
1 'polypeptide(L)' 'MRLWNRFTFWTYVAFGSLAAFAALGGVGMLFFAPGTGVVLLVVSAVLGMLSLSVKRSYDAVTRPED' A
#
# COMPACT_ATOMS: atom_id res chain seq x y z
N MET A 1 8.35 -22.07 3.99
CA MET A 1 8.84 -20.68 4.19
C MET A 1 8.90 -19.86 2.90
N ARG A 2 9.51 -20.33 1.78
CA ARG A 2 9.64 -19.55 0.53
C ARG A 2 8.32 -19.10 -0.14
N LEU A 3 7.24 -19.89 -0.03
CA LEU A 3 5.94 -19.58 -0.67
C LEU A 3 5.18 -18.47 0.05
N TRP A 4 5.18 -18.51 1.40
CA TRP A 4 4.59 -17.47 2.24
C TRP A 4 5.31 -16.13 2.03
N ASN A 5 6.64 -16.18 1.94
CA ASN A 5 7.46 -15.02 1.65
C ASN A 5 7.09 -14.36 0.30
N ARG A 6 6.95 -15.17 -0.75
CA ARG A 6 6.58 -14.67 -2.08
C ARG A 6 5.17 -14.07 -2.10
N PHE A 7 4.24 -14.63 -1.34
CA PHE A 7 2.86 -14.15 -1.27
C PHE A 7 2.78 -12.75 -0.62
N THR A 8 3.48 -12.54 0.49
CA THR A 8 3.50 -11.28 1.23
C THR A 8 4.19 -10.16 0.44
N PHE A 9 5.21 -10.49 -0.36
CA PHE A 9 5.84 -9.55 -1.30
C PHE A 9 4.87 -9.10 -2.40
N TRP A 10 4.13 -10.03 -3.02
CA TRP A 10 3.14 -9.69 -4.04
C TRP A 10 2.01 -8.81 -3.50
N THR A 11 1.57 -9.04 -2.26
CA THR A 11 0.55 -8.19 -1.63
C THR A 11 1.08 -6.77 -1.40
N TYR A 12 2.34 -6.61 -0.96
CA TYR A 12 2.97 -5.30 -0.84
C TYR A 12 2.97 -4.53 -2.16
N VAL A 13 3.39 -5.18 -3.24
CA VAL A 13 3.45 -4.57 -4.58
C VAL A 13 2.05 -4.20 -5.07
N ALA A 14 1.06 -5.06 -4.84
CA ALA A 14 -0.33 -4.80 -5.23
C ALA A 14 -0.94 -3.62 -4.45
N PHE A 15 -0.72 -3.54 -3.14
CA PHE A 15 -1.20 -2.42 -2.33
C PHE A 15 -0.49 -1.10 -2.66
N GLY A 16 0.83 -1.16 -2.90
CA GLY A 16 1.61 0.01 -3.29
C GLY A 16 1.20 0.58 -4.65
N SER A 17 0.93 -0.26 -5.64
CA SER A 17 0.47 0.19 -6.96
C SER A 17 -0.94 0.75 -6.91
N LEU A 18 -1.87 0.09 -6.21
CA LEU A 18 -3.23 0.61 -5.97
C LEU A 18 -3.22 1.95 -5.25
N ALA A 19 -2.36 2.11 -4.23
CA ALA A 19 -2.17 3.39 -3.56
C ALA A 19 -1.70 4.48 -4.52
N ALA A 20 -0.70 4.20 -5.36
CA ALA A 20 -0.20 5.17 -6.34
C ALA A 20 -1.27 5.59 -7.36
N PHE A 21 -2.04 4.64 -7.89
CA PHE A 21 -3.16 4.94 -8.81
C PHE A 21 -4.27 5.75 -8.12
N ALA A 22 -4.64 5.38 -6.89
CA ALA A 22 -5.63 6.11 -6.11
C ALA A 22 -5.13 7.52 -5.73
N ALA A 23 -3.83 7.71 -5.52
CA ALA A 23 -3.24 9.03 -5.29
C ALA A 23 -3.33 9.90 -6.54
N LEU A 24 -2.89 9.40 -7.69
CA LEU A 24 -2.94 10.12 -8.96
C LEU A 24 -4.39 10.44 -9.36
N GLY A 25 -5.29 9.47 -9.22
CA GLY A 25 -6.72 9.66 -9.46
C GLY A 25 -7.37 10.62 -8.46
N GLY A 26 -6.98 10.56 -7.19
CA GLY A 26 -7.45 11.45 -6.14
C GLY A 26 -7.04 12.90 -6.37
N VAL A 27 -5.78 13.14 -6.75
CA VAL A 27 -5.29 14.48 -7.13
C VAL A 27 -6.05 15.01 -8.35
N GLY A 28 -6.29 14.19 -9.37
CA GLY A 28 -7.07 14.59 -10.54
C GLY A 28 -8.54 14.90 -10.21
N MET A 29 -9.16 14.10 -9.35
CA MET A 29 -10.55 14.27 -8.92
C MET A 29 -10.76 15.49 -8.02
N LEU A 30 -9.74 15.99 -7.32
CA LEU A 30 -9.87 17.18 -6.46
C LEU A 30 -10.44 18.40 -7.21
N PHE A 31 -10.18 18.51 -8.51
CA PHE A 31 -10.61 19.63 -9.35
C PHE A 31 -12.07 19.51 -9.84
N PHE A 32 -12.62 18.30 -9.93
CA PHE A 32 -13.97 18.05 -10.45
C PHE A 32 -14.96 17.63 -9.37
N ALA A 33 -14.50 16.82 -8.42
CA ALA A 33 -15.28 16.27 -7.33
C ALA A 33 -14.39 16.17 -6.07
N PRO A 34 -14.26 17.26 -5.31
CA PRO A 34 -13.30 17.34 -4.20
C PRO A 34 -13.55 16.32 -3.10
N GLY A 35 -14.82 15.97 -2.83
CA GLY A 35 -15.16 14.93 -1.85
C GLY A 35 -14.60 13.55 -2.21
N THR A 36 -14.81 13.09 -3.45
CA THR A 36 -14.25 11.83 -3.93
C THR A 36 -12.74 11.87 -4.07
N GLY A 37 -12.17 13.02 -4.45
CA GLY A 37 -10.73 13.24 -4.48
C GLY A 37 -10.08 13.02 -3.10
N VAL A 38 -10.63 13.62 -2.05
CA VAL A 38 -10.13 13.43 -0.67
C VAL A 38 -10.27 11.98 -0.22
N VAL A 39 -11.41 11.32 -0.50
CA VAL A 39 -11.61 9.90 -0.14
C VAL A 39 -10.56 9.01 -0.82
N LEU A 40 -10.26 9.22 -2.10
CA LEU A 40 -9.24 8.46 -2.83
C LEU A 40 -7.84 8.68 -2.25
N LEU A 41 -7.50 9.91 -1.84
CA LEU A 41 -6.23 10.21 -1.19
C LEU A 41 -6.11 9.55 0.19
N VAL A 42 -7.18 9.54 0.97
CA VAL A 42 -7.22 8.86 2.28
C VAL A 42 -7.06 7.35 2.10
N VAL A 43 -7.80 6.75 1.16
CA VAL A 43 -7.69 5.31 0.84
C VAL A 43 -6.28 4.97 0.37
N SER A 44 -5.68 5.81 -0.49
CA SER A 44 -4.28 5.66 -0.91
C SER A 44 -3.30 5.68 0.26
N ALA A 45 -3.46 6.61 1.19
CA ALA A 45 -2.60 6.71 2.37
C ALA A 45 -2.72 5.47 3.27
N VAL A 46 -3.93 4.96 3.49
CA VAL A 46 -4.17 3.73 4.26
C VAL A 46 -3.54 2.52 3.58
N LEU A 47 -3.70 2.38 2.26
CA LEU A 47 -3.06 1.32 1.47
C LEU A 47 -1.53 1.39 1.56
N GLY A 48 -0.95 2.59 1.53
CA GLY A 48 0.48 2.83 1.72
C GLY A 48 0.97 2.42 3.11
N MET A 49 0.23 2.76 4.17
CA MET A 49 0.55 2.34 5.54
C MET A 49 0.45 0.83 5.72
N LEU A 50 -0.57 0.18 5.14
CA LEU A 50 -0.71 -1.28 5.16
C LEU A 50 0.46 -1.96 4.45
N SER A 51 0.87 -1.43 3.30
CA SER A 51 2.07 -1.86 2.59
C SER A 51 3.29 -1.80 3.51
N LEU A 52 3.59 -0.65 4.13
CA LEU A 52 4.71 -0.50 5.06
C LEU A 52 4.65 -1.45 6.27
N SER A 53 3.45 -1.67 6.81
CA SER A 53 3.22 -2.61 7.90
C SER A 53 3.55 -4.04 7.48
N VAL A 54 3.11 -4.45 6.29
CA VAL A 54 3.39 -5.77 5.73
C VAL A 54 4.89 -5.96 5.50
N LYS A 55 5.60 -4.94 5.02
CA LYS A 55 7.06 -4.97 4.87
C LYS A 55 7.77 -5.14 6.21
N ARG A 56 7.35 -4.41 7.26
CA ARG A 56 7.92 -4.56 8.61
C ARG A 56 7.71 -5.96 9.18
N SER A 57 6.51 -6.52 9.03
CA SER A 57 6.23 -7.90 9.46
C SER A 57 7.10 -8.91 8.73
N TYR A 58 7.36 -8.68 7.44
CA TYR A 58 8.24 -9.52 6.64
C TYR A 58 9.69 -9.47 7.12
N ASP A 59 10.23 -8.26 7.32
CA ASP A 59 11.59 -8.04 7.82
C ASP A 59 11.80 -8.70 9.19
N ALA A 60 10.80 -8.63 10.07
CA ALA A 60 10.83 -9.27 11.38
C ALA A 60 10.90 -10.81 11.30
N VAL A 61 10.26 -11.42 10.30
CA VAL A 61 10.28 -12.88 10.09
C VAL A 61 11.56 -13.33 9.39
N THR A 62 12.19 -12.48 8.58
CA THR A 62 13.40 -12.83 7.81
C THR A 62 14.72 -12.41 8.47
N ARG A 63 14.70 -11.67 9.57
CA ARG A 63 15.91 -11.32 10.32
C ARG A 63 16.53 -12.58 10.97
N PRO A 64 17.80 -12.92 10.67
CA PRO A 64 18.49 -14.08 11.24
C PRO A 64 19.14 -13.76 12.61
N GLU A 65 18.55 -12.88 13.41
CA GLU A 65 19.15 -12.38 14.66
C GLU A 65 18.22 -12.72 15.83
N ASP A 66 18.24 -14.01 16.19
CA ASP A 66 18.37 -14.59 17.53
C ASP A 66 18.48 -16.13 17.42
#